data_AF-A0A8J2Z5S7-F1
#
_entry.id   AF-A0A8J2Z5S7-F1
#
_cell.length_a   1.000
_cell.length_b   1.000
_cell.length_c   1.000
_cell.angle_alpha   90.00
_cell.angle_beta   90.00
_cell.angle_gamma   90.00
#
_symmetry.space_group_name_H-M   'P 1'
#
loop_
_entity.id
_entity.type
_entity.pdbx_description
1 polymer ?
#
loop_
_entity_poly.entity_id
_entity_poly.type
_entity_poly.pdbx_seq_one_letter_code
_entity_poly.pdbx_strand_id
1 'polypeptide(L)'
;MYYIDLQGTMCSLKIYKTLEFKKLAMKNNVEDKSIVESVKGMKSSHVALGAHLYKFRVSINNKGKSSGARVIVSIKTNNAIFCLYAFSKNQKANLTAYELKIYKKLSNFLQGLNEAQINIAINTGKLIEVVSHE
;
A
#
# COMPACT_ATOMS: atom_id res chain seq x y z
N MET A 1 0.10 13.74 -5.28
CA MET A 1 0.51 13.22 -6.60
C MET A 1 -0.71 13.15 -7.50
N TYR A 2 -0.66 13.80 -8.67
CA TYR A 2 -1.79 13.90 -9.59
C TYR A 2 -1.57 13.05 -10.85
N TYR A 3 -2.63 12.50 -11.43
CA TYR A 3 -2.64 11.82 -12.74
C TYR A 3 -3.97 12.07 -13.41
N ILE A 4 -3.94 12.00 -14.74
CA ILE A 4 -5.11 12.17 -15.58
C ILE A 4 -5.80 10.81 -15.66
N ASP A 5 -7.05 10.71 -15.20
CA ASP A 5 -7.85 9.51 -15.36
C ASP A 5 -8.31 9.31 -16.82
N LEU A 6 -9.01 8.21 -17.09
CA LEU A 6 -9.55 7.91 -18.43
C LEU A 6 -10.60 8.93 -18.91
N GLN A 7 -11.06 9.83 -18.04
CA GLN A 7 -12.02 10.88 -18.33
C GLN A 7 -11.35 12.26 -18.48
N GLY A 8 -10.01 12.34 -18.43
CA GLY A 8 -9.28 13.61 -18.55
C GLY A 8 -9.22 14.43 -17.25
N THR A 9 -9.63 13.87 -16.12
CA THR A 9 -9.68 14.59 -14.84
C THR A 9 -8.38 14.42 -14.07
N MET A 10 -7.90 15.51 -13.47
CA MET A 10 -6.71 15.50 -12.61
C MET A 10 -7.05 14.90 -11.24
N CYS A 11 -6.86 13.59 -11.10
CA CYS A 11 -7.13 12.85 -9.89
C CYS A 11 -5.92 12.81 -8.95
N SER A 12 -6.16 12.97 -7.65
CA SER A 12 -5.13 12.77 -6.62
C SER A 12 -5.13 11.32 -6.14
N LEU A 13 -3.95 10.68 -6.13
CA LEU A 13 -3.77 9.37 -5.48
C LEU A 13 -3.59 9.61 -4.00
N LYS A 14 -4.48 9.03 -3.20
CA LYS A 14 -4.31 8.99 -1.75
C LYS A 14 -3.69 7.66 -1.36
N ILE A 15 -2.64 7.70 -0.54
CA ILE A 15 -1.98 6.51 -0.03
C ILE A 15 -2.18 6.49 1.48
N TYR A 16 -2.68 5.38 2.00
CA TYR A 16 -2.93 5.15 3.40
C TYR A 16 -2.12 3.96 3.88
N LYS A 17 -1.78 3.95 5.16
CA LYS A 17 -1.15 2.85 5.87
C LYS A 17 -2.05 2.41 7.01
N THR A 18 -2.16 1.10 7.22
CA THR A 18 -2.71 0.58 8.47
C THR A 18 -1.68 0.73 9.59
N LEU A 19 -2.15 0.70 10.84
CA LEU A 19 -1.26 0.69 12.01
C LEU A 19 -0.30 -0.52 11.99
N GLU A 20 -0.80 -1.68 11.57
CA GLU A 20 0.01 -2.89 11.41
C GLU A 20 1.12 -2.67 10.37
N PHE A 21 0.75 -2.12 9.21
CA PHE A 21 1.72 -1.79 8.17
C PHE A 21 2.78 -0.81 8.67
N LYS A 22 2.41 0.25 9.42
CA LYS A 22 3.37 1.20 9.98
C LYS A 22 4.43 0.49 10.84
N LYS A 23 4.01 -0.41 11.73
CA LYS A 23 4.93 -1.18 12.60
C LYS A 23 5.88 -2.04 11.76
N LEU A 24 5.34 -2.72 10.74
CA LEU A 24 6.14 -3.56 9.85
C LEU A 24 7.07 -2.74 8.95
N ALA A 25 6.61 -1.59 8.46
CA ALA A 25 7.40 -0.69 7.63
C ALA A 25 8.61 -0.17 8.42
N MET A 26 8.41 0.27 9.67
CA MET A 26 9.51 0.65 10.57
C MET A 26 10.49 -0.50 10.81
N LYS A 27 9.99 -1.72 11.11
CA LYS A 27 10.84 -2.89 11.33
C LYS A 27 11.66 -3.28 10.09
N ASN A 28 11.14 -3.00 8.90
CA ASN A 28 11.76 -3.37 7.63
C ASN A 28 12.42 -2.17 6.92
N ASN A 29 12.57 -1.01 7.58
CA ASN A 29 13.13 0.23 7.00
C ASN A 29 12.44 0.67 5.70
N VAL A 30 11.12 0.50 5.61
CA VAL A 30 10.33 0.94 4.47
C VAL A 30 9.81 2.36 4.73
N GLU A 31 10.41 3.32 4.05
CA GLU A 31 10.04 4.74 4.17
C GLU A 31 8.87 5.12 3.26
N ASP A 32 8.15 6.16 3.67
CA ASP A 32 7.02 6.77 2.94
C ASP A 32 7.41 7.13 1.50
N LYS A 33 8.58 7.75 1.33
CA LYS A 33 9.12 8.11 0.02
C LYS A 33 9.30 6.88 -0.89
N SER A 34 9.84 5.79 -0.34
CA SER A 34 10.05 4.54 -1.09
C SER A 34 8.71 3.92 -1.51
N ILE A 35 7.69 3.99 -0.66
CA ILE A 35 6.33 3.51 -0.98
C ILE A 35 5.74 4.36 -2.10
N VAL A 36 5.79 5.69 -1.97
CA VAL A 36 5.29 6.62 -2.97
C VAL A 36 5.95 6.36 -4.32
N GLU A 37 7.28 6.33 -4.38
CA GLU A 37 8.06 6.05 -5.61
C GLU A 37 7.70 4.70 -6.23
N SER A 38 7.59 3.65 -5.42
CA SER A 38 7.24 2.32 -5.90
C SER A 38 5.81 2.24 -6.43
N VAL A 39 4.89 2.99 -5.82
CA VAL A 39 3.51 3.13 -6.30
C VAL A 39 3.46 3.91 -7.61
N LYS A 40 4.30 4.95 -7.80
CA LYS A 40 4.45 5.63 -9.11
C LYS A 40 4.93 4.64 -10.18
N GLY A 41 5.90 3.79 -9.82
CA GLY A 41 6.50 2.78 -10.70
C GLY A 41 5.70 1.47 -10.84
N MET A 42 4.54 1.33 -10.18
CA MET A 42 3.81 0.06 -10.09
C MET A 42 3.30 -0.48 -11.45
N LYS A 43 3.37 0.34 -12.50
CA LYS A 43 2.98 -0.02 -13.88
C LYS A 43 3.76 -1.19 -14.47
N SER A 44 4.97 -1.49 -13.98
CA SER A 44 5.88 -2.45 -14.65
C SER A 44 6.19 -3.74 -13.87
N SER A 45 5.90 -3.85 -12.56
CA SER A 45 6.02 -5.14 -11.85
C SER A 45 5.12 -5.24 -10.60
N HIS A 46 3.91 -5.76 -10.77
CA HIS A 46 3.03 -6.15 -9.66
C HIS A 46 2.40 -7.52 -9.93
N VAL A 47 2.01 -8.21 -8.87
CA VAL A 47 1.26 -9.47 -8.94
C VAL A 47 -0.09 -9.26 -8.30
N ALA A 48 -1.17 -9.49 -9.06
CA ALA A 48 -2.52 -9.49 -8.53
C ALA A 48 -2.72 -10.73 -7.63
N LEU A 49 -3.22 -10.52 -6.41
CA LEU A 49 -3.57 -11.59 -5.47
C LEU A 49 -5.09 -11.84 -5.41
N GLY A 50 -5.87 -11.08 -6.20
CA GLY A 50 -7.35 -11.12 -6.25
C GLY A 50 -8.00 -10.26 -5.15
N ALA A 51 -9.30 -10.00 -5.28
CA ALA A 51 -10.07 -9.13 -4.37
C ALA A 51 -9.41 -7.75 -4.16
N HIS A 52 -8.97 -7.11 -5.25
CA HIS A 52 -8.29 -5.81 -5.25
C HIS A 52 -6.94 -5.75 -4.50
N LEU A 53 -6.37 -6.91 -4.14
CA LEU A 53 -5.04 -7.00 -3.57
C LEU A 53 -3.95 -7.12 -4.63
N TYR A 54 -2.87 -6.40 -4.38
CA TYR A 54 -1.67 -6.40 -5.21
C TYR A 54 -0.44 -6.55 -4.34
N LYS A 55 0.56 -7.24 -4.89
CA LYS A 55 1.88 -7.38 -4.30
C LYS A 55 2.92 -6.76 -5.22
N PHE A 56 3.73 -5.84 -4.70
CA PHE A 56 4.85 -5.27 -5.43
C PHE A 56 6.09 -5.15 -4.56
N ARG A 57 7.22 -4.85 -5.20
CA ARG A 57 8.52 -4.70 -4.54
C ARG A 57 8.77 -3.22 -4.30
N VAL A 58 9.22 -2.90 -3.09
CA VAL A 58 9.69 -1.58 -2.69
C VAL A 58 11.19 -1.63 -2.53
N SER A 59 11.90 -0.78 -3.25
CA SER A 59 13.34 -0.60 -3.08
C SER A 59 13.58 0.20 -1.80
N ILE A 60 14.38 -0.33 -0.89
CA ILE A 60 14.79 0.37 0.33
C ILE A 60 16.18 0.95 0.08
N ASN A 61 16.31 2.27 0.11
CA ASN A 61 17.53 3.08 0.02
C ASN A 61 18.42 2.85 -1.22
N ASN A 62 18.71 3.92 -1.95
CA ASN A 62 19.66 3.99 -3.07
C ASN A 62 21.15 3.75 -2.68
N LYS A 63 21.43 3.14 -1.53
CA LYS A 63 22.79 2.86 -1.01
C LYS A 63 23.04 1.35 -0.91
N GLY A 64 23.44 0.75 -2.03
CA GLY A 64 24.18 -0.52 -2.08
C GLY A 64 23.42 -1.81 -1.71
N LYS A 65 23.32 -2.72 -2.69
CA LYS A 65 23.08 -4.18 -2.59
C LYS A 65 22.14 -4.66 -1.44
N SER A 66 20.86 -4.87 -1.78
CA SER A 66 20.12 -6.15 -1.60
C SER A 66 18.86 -6.22 -0.71
N SER A 67 18.40 -5.17 0.00
CA SER A 67 17.20 -5.30 0.85
C SER A 67 15.95 -4.67 0.22
N GLY A 68 15.31 -5.35 -0.73
CA GLY A 68 13.96 -4.98 -1.17
C GLY A 68 12.90 -5.49 -0.18
N ALA A 69 11.90 -4.67 0.16
CA ALA A 69 10.70 -5.13 0.86
C ALA A 69 9.62 -5.54 -0.14
N ARG A 70 8.80 -6.51 0.23
CA ARG A 70 7.56 -6.81 -0.49
C ARG A 70 6.41 -6.20 0.28
N VAL A 71 5.61 -5.42 -0.42
CA VAL A 71 4.46 -4.71 0.14
C VAL A 71 3.19 -5.26 -0.49
N ILE A 72 2.18 -5.45 0.35
CA ILE A 72 0.84 -5.86 -0.04
C ILE A 72 -0.07 -4.66 0.15
N VAL A 73 -0.76 -4.32 -0.91
CA VAL A 73 -1.71 -3.21 -0.93
C VAL A 73 -3.08 -3.65 -1.40
N SER A 74 -4.10 -2.93 -0.94
CA SER A 74 -5.42 -2.90 -1.58
C SER A 74 -5.52 -1.64 -2.43
N ILE A 75 -5.94 -1.77 -3.68
CA ILE A 75 -6.16 -0.64 -4.59
C ILE A 75 -7.66 -0.41 -4.75
N LYS A 76 -8.10 0.76 -4.32
CA LYS A 76 -9.48 1.22 -4.46
C LYS A 76 -9.72 1.80 -5.84
N THR A 77 -10.85 1.44 -6.43
CA THR A 77 -11.30 1.94 -7.73
C THR A 77 -11.40 3.47 -7.77
N ASN A 78 -11.65 4.10 -6.61
CA ASN A 78 -11.69 5.56 -6.46
C ASN A 78 -10.33 6.15 -6.02
N ASN A 79 -9.24 5.72 -6.64
CA ASN A 79 -7.93 6.39 -6.52
C ASN A 79 -7.30 6.43 -5.11
N ALA A 80 -7.53 5.38 -4.31
CA ALA A 80 -6.87 5.21 -3.02
C ALA A 80 -6.09 3.90 -2.93
N ILE A 81 -4.94 3.92 -2.28
CA ILE A 81 -4.12 2.74 -2.01
C ILE A 81 -3.99 2.56 -0.52
N PHE A 82 -4.31 1.37 -0.02
CA PHE A 82 -4.14 1.01 1.38
C PHE A 82 -2.99 0.02 1.51
N CYS A 83 -1.92 0.42 2.18
CA CYS A 83 -0.79 -0.43 2.53
C CYS A 83 -1.17 -1.29 3.73
N LEU A 84 -1.23 -2.61 3.51
CA LEU A 84 -1.74 -3.56 4.51
C LEU A 84 -0.63 -4.32 5.20
N TYR A 85 0.39 -4.75 4.45
CA TYR A 85 1.46 -5.59 4.98
C TYR A 85 2.81 -5.32 4.31
N ALA A 86 3.91 -5.44 5.08
CA ALA A 86 5.28 -5.33 4.59
C ALA A 86 6.15 -6.45 5.18
N PHE A 87 7.00 -7.05 4.35
CA PHE A 87 7.99 -8.03 4.80
C PHE A 87 9.33 -7.90 4.06
N SER A 88 10.42 -8.09 4.79
CA SER A 88 11.77 -8.13 4.22
C SER A 88 11.97 -9.37 3.35
N LYS A 89 12.91 -9.28 2.40
CA LYS A 89 13.25 -10.32 1.43
C LYS A 89 13.45 -11.72 2.04
N ASN A 90 13.91 -11.82 3.29
CA ASN A 90 14.34 -13.05 3.94
C ASN A 90 13.42 -13.59 5.06
N GLN A 91 12.36 -12.87 5.47
CA GLN A 91 11.51 -13.33 6.59
C GLN A 91 10.27 -14.14 6.15
N LYS A 92 9.71 -13.84 4.98
CA LYS A 92 8.58 -14.58 4.39
C LYS A 92 8.60 -14.36 2.89
N ALA A 93 8.37 -15.38 2.07
CA ALA A 93 8.28 -15.18 0.61
C ALA A 93 6.87 -14.76 0.17
N ASN A 94 5.85 -15.27 0.88
CA ASN A 94 4.43 -15.13 0.56
C ASN A 94 3.58 -15.12 1.83
N LEU A 95 2.35 -14.60 1.73
CA LEU A 95 1.30 -14.85 2.72
C LEU A 95 0.90 -16.33 2.70
N THR A 96 0.57 -16.88 3.87
CA THR A 96 -0.13 -18.16 3.97
C THR A 96 -1.54 -18.06 3.37
N ALA A 97 -2.16 -19.21 3.05
CA ALA A 97 -3.53 -19.23 2.54
C ALA A 97 -4.53 -18.59 3.52
N TYR A 98 -4.32 -18.78 4.82
CA TYR A 98 -5.14 -18.18 5.88
C TYR A 98 -4.99 -16.66 5.92
N GLU A 99 -3.75 -16.15 5.95
CA GLU A 99 -3.47 -14.71 5.91
C GLU A 99 -4.03 -14.07 4.63
N LEU A 100 -3.85 -14.71 3.47
CA LEU A 100 -4.39 -14.23 2.21
C LEU A 100 -5.92 -14.09 2.28
N LYS A 101 -6.63 -15.05 2.89
CA LYS A 101 -8.09 -14.97 3.07
C LYS A 101 -8.48 -13.78 3.95
N ILE A 102 -7.72 -13.50 5.01
CA ILE A 102 -7.95 -12.33 5.89
C ILE A 102 -7.74 -11.03 5.11
N TYR A 103 -6.61 -10.89 4.41
CA TYR A 103 -6.35 -9.66 3.65
C TYR A 103 -7.35 -9.46 2.52
N LYS A 104 -7.86 -10.52 1.89
CA LYS A 104 -8.91 -10.42 0.86
C LYS A 104 -10.21 -9.86 1.46
N LYS A 105 -10.61 -10.32 2.65
CA LYS A 105 -11.76 -9.78 3.38
C LYS A 105 -11.54 -8.31 3.75
N LEU A 106 -10.36 -7.97 4.26
CA LEU A 106 -10.01 -6.59 4.61
C LEU A 106 -10.03 -5.69 3.37
N SER A 107 -9.47 -6.15 2.25
CA SER A 107 -9.48 -5.44 0.97
C SER A 107 -10.90 -5.11 0.53
N ASN A 108 -11.80 -6.10 0.50
CA ASN A 108 -13.20 -5.88 0.15
C ASN A 108 -13.91 -4.89 1.11
N PHE A 109 -13.61 -4.97 2.41
CA PHE A 109 -14.12 -4.00 3.38
C PHE A 109 -13.63 -2.57 3.06
N LEU A 110 -12.35 -2.40 2.74
CA LEU A 110 -11.76 -1.11 2.36
C LEU A 110 -12.35 -0.55 1.04
N GLN A 111 -12.71 -1.44 0.11
CA GLN A 111 -13.42 -1.03 -1.11
C GLN A 111 -14.79 -0.42 -0.80
N GLY A 112 -15.48 -0.90 0.23
CA GLY A 112 -16.79 -0.39 0.64
C GLY A 112 -16.74 0.93 1.43
N LEU A 113 -15.58 1.37 1.91
CA LEU A 113 -15.49 2.59 2.73
C LEU A 113 -15.76 3.86 1.90
N ASN A 114 -16.61 4.74 2.40
CA ASN A 114 -16.74 6.10 1.87
C ASN A 114 -15.72 7.07 2.50
N GLU A 115 -15.65 8.30 2.01
CA GLU A 115 -14.69 9.29 2.50
C GLU A 115 -14.88 9.64 3.98
N ALA A 116 -16.11 9.75 4.46
CA ALA A 116 -16.40 10.02 5.87
C ALA A 116 -15.86 8.89 6.77
N GLN A 117 -16.04 7.63 6.37
CA GLN A 117 -15.51 6.47 7.09
C GLN A 117 -13.98 6.40 7.05
N ILE A 118 -13.36 6.79 5.92
CA ILE A 118 -11.90 6.91 5.83
C ILE A 118 -11.39 7.98 6.79
N ASN A 119 -12.04 9.15 6.84
CA ASN A 119 -11.69 10.22 7.77
C ASN A 119 -11.84 9.80 9.23
N ILE A 120 -12.90 9.07 9.58
CA ILE A 120 -13.06 8.47 10.92
C ILE A 120 -11.91 7.50 11.21
N ALA A 121 -11.54 6.66 10.24
CA ALA A 121 -10.43 5.71 10.40
C ALA A 121 -9.08 6.42 10.58
N ILE A 122 -8.87 7.58 9.95
CA ILE A 122 -7.71 8.44 10.15
C ILE A 122 -7.72 9.05 11.55
N ASN A 123 -8.83 9.68 11.94
CA ASN A 123 -8.99 10.33 13.25
C ASN A 123 -8.85 9.35 14.42
N THR A 124 -9.26 8.09 14.21
CA THR A 124 -9.11 7.00 15.21
C THR A 124 -7.74 6.32 15.15
N GLY A 125 -6.83 6.74 14.27
CA GLY A 125 -5.48 6.19 14.11
C GLY A 125 -5.43 4.78 13.50
N LYS A 126 -6.55 4.27 12.97
CA LYS A 126 -6.61 2.97 12.26
C LYS A 126 -5.96 3.06 10.89
N LEU A 127 -6.11 4.21 10.24
CA LEU A 127 -5.44 4.58 9.01
C LEU A 127 -4.54 5.79 9.25
N ILE A 128 -3.45 5.85 8.50
CA ILE A 128 -2.48 6.94 8.53
C ILE A 128 -2.23 7.33 7.08
N GLU A 129 -2.49 8.59 6.74
CA GLU A 129 -2.20 9.10 5.40
C GLU A 129 -0.69 9.26 5.19
N VAL A 130 -0.23 8.85 4.01
CA VAL A 130 1.16 9.00 3.57
C VAL A 130 1.27 10.33 2.86
N VAL A 131 1.79 11.32 3.56
CA VAL A 131 2.09 12.63 2.99
C VAL A 131 3.50 12.57 2.44
N SER A 132 3.66 12.71 1.12
CA SER A 132 4.97 13.01 0.56
C SER A 132 5.28 14.47 0.86
N HIS A 133 6.09 14.72 1.89
CA HIS A 133 6.79 16.00 1.97
C HIS A 133 7.85 15.97 0.85
N GLU A 134 7.69 16.86 -0.14
CA GLU A 134 8.74 17.16 -1.11
C GLU A 134 10.02 17.64 -0.42
#